data_AF-A0A431R4D3-F1
#
_entry.id   AF-A0A431R4D3-F1
#
_cell.length_a   1.000
_cell.length_b   1.000
_cell.length_c   1.000
_cell.angle_alpha   90.00
_cell.angle_beta   90.00
_cell.angle_gamma   90.00
#
_symmetry.space_group_name_H-M   'P 1'
#
loop_
_entity.id
_entity.type
_entity.pdbx_description
1 polymer ?
#
loop_
_entity_poly.entity_id
_entity_poly.type
_entity_poly.pdbx_seq_one_letter_code
_entity_poly.pdbx_strand_id
1 'polypeptide(L)'
;MKRGLLFSGAVVAAAIGLAMVRGTARAGAAEDYYPKRAWGAFEGGQMNTSLLVFRDLNRNGVYDLGDRPMSRVAVELDKPDGGTIMRLTNVSGFANFRMSAVQRDLEVVDPGHYAFRVVPPPGFSVTTGNASQQSDYVVSPGSPGDMIALSTTHPVGLAADLTISGAAAAGARVSVTGPDGVTAAASVDPNGRFSLPAAPGEWLVDVSAGATTERRRVVVAGTAPVVLSAFSGKGGPAEAPLPVEHVVGFDDLMTTPGVFEVPSGYGGLDWYNLVAMHQRFTAGPGYINTTMSGEFIAYNSSGHPAQVFSDKPFDFTGAYFGVGWDDAEGETLILKAWRGDEPVYEDQFALSANGQVYFAADYRRITRLEIRTQHYWQAAIDDFAYRTGR
;
A
#
# COMPACT_ATOMS: atom_id res chain seq x y z
N MET A 1 51.72 -31.42 -12.33
CA MET A 1 52.98 -31.73 -11.60
C MET A 1 52.93 -30.97 -10.29
N LYS A 2 53.05 -31.50 -9.06
CA LYS A 2 53.24 -32.82 -8.42
C LYS A 2 52.58 -32.64 -7.02
N ARG A 3 51.69 -33.56 -6.56
CA ARG A 3 51.95 -34.60 -5.52
C ARG A 3 52.85 -34.10 -4.38
N GLY A 4 52.53 -34.12 -3.09
CA GLY A 4 51.57 -34.88 -2.29
C GLY A 4 52.29 -35.34 -1.01
N LEU A 5 51.66 -35.33 0.16
CA LEU A 5 52.11 -36.13 1.30
C LEU A 5 50.89 -36.65 2.07
N LEU A 6 50.70 -37.96 1.96
CA LEU A 6 49.80 -38.79 2.76
C LEU A 6 50.47 -39.04 4.11
N PHE A 7 49.77 -38.78 5.21
CA PHE A 7 50.08 -39.39 6.49
C PHE A 7 49.00 -40.43 6.81
N SER A 8 49.44 -41.69 6.80
CA SER A 8 48.71 -42.86 7.26
C SER A 8 48.69 -42.85 8.79
N GLY A 9 47.57 -42.46 9.39
CA GLY A 9 47.30 -42.65 10.81
C GLY A 9 46.27 -43.77 10.99
N ALA A 10 46.69 -44.90 11.55
CA ALA A 10 45.80 -46.00 11.88
C ALA A 10 44.75 -45.56 12.91
N VAL A 11 43.47 -45.63 12.55
CA VAL A 11 42.36 -45.44 13.49
C VAL A 11 42.16 -46.76 14.22
N VAL A 12 42.63 -46.84 15.47
CA VAL A 12 42.22 -47.90 16.41
C VAL A 12 40.84 -47.50 16.92
N ALA A 13 39.80 -48.13 16.35
CA ALA A 13 38.45 -48.02 16.87
C ALA A 13 38.34 -48.81 18.19
N ALA A 14 38.49 -48.12 19.32
CA ALA A 14 38.07 -48.65 20.60
C ALA A 14 36.54 -48.67 20.63
N ALA A 15 35.96 -49.87 20.49
CA ALA A 15 34.53 -50.09 20.67
C ALA A 15 34.17 -49.87 22.15
N ILE A 16 33.83 -48.63 22.51
CA ILE A 16 33.13 -48.35 23.76
C ILE A 16 31.68 -48.80 23.52
N GLY A 17 31.33 -49.95 24.07
CA GLY A 17 29.95 -50.42 24.12
C GLY A 17 29.11 -49.44 24.91
N LEU A 18 28.46 -48.50 24.20
CA LEU A 18 27.42 -47.68 24.78
C LEU A 18 26.23 -48.62 25.02
N ALA A 19 26.05 -49.05 26.27
CA ALA A 19 24.85 -49.74 26.67
C ALA A 19 23.67 -48.80 26.37
N MET A 20 22.93 -49.07 25.30
CA MET A 20 21.62 -48.47 25.10
C MET A 20 20.75 -49.00 26.23
N VAL A 21 20.66 -48.25 27.31
CA VAL A 21 19.55 -48.35 28.24
C VAL A 21 18.33 -48.01 27.40
N ARG A 22 17.64 -49.05 26.90
CA ARG A 22 16.29 -48.93 26.37
C ARG A 22 15.41 -48.56 27.57
N GLY A 23 15.40 -47.28 27.90
CA GLY A 23 14.36 -46.72 28.75
C GLY A 23 13.04 -47.04 28.07
N THR A 24 12.20 -47.83 28.73
CA THR A 24 10.81 -47.98 28.32
C THR A 24 10.23 -46.57 28.31
N ALA A 25 9.94 -46.02 27.14
CA ALA A 25 9.20 -44.77 27.03
C ALA A 25 7.82 -45.02 27.64
N ARG A 26 7.68 -44.68 28.93
CA ARG A 26 6.37 -44.57 29.55
C ARG A 26 5.72 -43.34 28.95
N ALA A 27 4.50 -43.48 28.44
CA ALA A 27 3.67 -42.31 28.19
C ALA A 27 3.60 -41.52 29.51
N GLY A 28 4.06 -40.27 29.48
CA GLY A 28 4.03 -39.39 30.65
C GLY A 28 2.60 -39.18 31.14
N ALA A 29 2.44 -38.71 32.38
CA ALA A 29 1.17 -38.18 32.81
C ALA A 29 0.84 -36.94 31.96
N ALA A 30 -0.44 -36.55 31.88
CA ALA A 30 -0.83 -35.34 31.15
C ALA A 30 -0.04 -34.10 31.62
N GLU A 31 0.34 -34.05 32.90
CA GLU A 31 1.15 -32.99 33.52
C GLU A 31 2.58 -32.89 32.95
N ASP A 32 3.15 -34.00 32.47
CA ASP A 32 4.47 -34.03 31.83
C ASP A 32 4.43 -33.41 30.43
N TYR A 33 3.26 -33.46 29.77
CA TYR A 33 3.03 -32.89 28.44
C TYR A 33 2.43 -31.48 28.50
N TYR A 34 1.74 -31.15 29.60
CA TYR A 34 1.06 -29.87 29.82
C TYR A 34 1.47 -29.29 31.19
N PRO A 35 2.77 -28.99 31.40
CA PRO A 35 3.23 -28.47 32.67
C PRO A 35 2.56 -27.12 32.97
N LYS A 36 2.12 -26.94 34.21
CA LYS A 36 1.66 -25.63 34.69
C LYS A 36 2.86 -24.73 34.90
N ARG A 37 2.75 -23.47 34.47
CA ARG A 37 3.78 -22.45 34.71
C ARG A 37 3.91 -22.16 36.21
N ALA A 38 5.14 -22.01 36.68
CA ALA A 38 5.44 -21.49 38.01
C ALA A 38 5.52 -19.96 37.94
N TRP A 39 4.61 -19.26 38.64
CA TRP A 39 4.53 -17.80 38.61
C TRP A 39 5.51 -17.14 39.60
N GLY A 40 6.02 -15.95 39.26
CA GLY A 40 6.80 -15.09 40.16
C GLY A 40 8.33 -15.16 40.00
N ALA A 41 8.85 -15.99 39.10
CA ALA A 41 10.24 -15.96 38.66
C ALA A 41 10.35 -15.27 37.29
N PHE A 42 11.56 -14.85 36.92
CA PHE A 42 11.82 -14.40 35.55
C PHE A 42 11.74 -15.57 34.58
N GLU A 43 11.02 -15.39 33.48
CA GLU A 43 10.85 -16.37 32.41
C GLU A 43 11.97 -16.29 31.37
N GLY A 44 12.62 -15.12 31.24
CA GLY A 44 13.65 -14.87 30.23
C GLY A 44 13.10 -14.72 28.81
N GLY A 45 11.78 -14.57 28.66
CA GLY A 45 11.11 -14.45 27.37
C GLY A 45 11.16 -13.04 26.78
N GLN A 46 10.44 -12.84 25.68
CA GLN A 46 10.24 -11.55 25.04
C GLN A 46 8.79 -11.42 24.53
N MET A 47 8.33 -10.18 24.33
CA MET A 47 7.09 -9.88 23.59
C MET A 47 7.24 -8.58 22.80
N ASN A 48 6.31 -8.29 21.89
CA ASN A 48 6.28 -6.99 21.22
C ASN A 48 5.45 -5.98 22.03
N THR A 49 5.97 -4.76 22.15
CA THR A 49 5.13 -3.58 22.27
C THR A 49 4.99 -2.95 20.89
N SER A 50 3.78 -2.56 20.51
CA SER A 50 3.47 -2.24 19.12
C SER A 50 2.53 -1.05 19.01
N LEU A 51 2.74 -0.23 17.98
CA LEU A 51 1.85 0.86 17.57
C LEU A 51 1.23 0.52 16.21
N LEU A 52 -0.10 0.63 16.12
CA LEU A 52 -0.86 0.45 14.88
C LEU A 52 -0.98 1.79 14.13
N VAL A 53 -0.64 1.80 12.85
CA VAL A 53 -0.95 2.88 11.92
C VAL A 53 -1.94 2.39 10.86
N PHE A 54 -2.97 3.18 10.62
CA PHE A 54 -4.01 2.87 9.64
C PHE A 54 -4.25 4.05 8.69
N ARG A 55 -4.74 3.73 7.49
CA ARG A 55 -5.31 4.68 6.54
C ARG A 55 -6.73 4.99 7.02
N ASP A 56 -6.92 6.20 7.51
CA ASP A 56 -8.21 6.76 7.88
C ASP A 56 -8.92 7.24 6.62
N LEU A 57 -9.74 6.35 6.03
CA LEU A 57 -10.31 6.59 4.70
C LEU A 57 -11.43 7.64 4.74
N ASN A 58 -12.14 7.75 5.86
CA ASN A 58 -13.26 8.69 6.02
C ASN A 58 -12.84 10.01 6.71
N ARG A 59 -11.59 10.08 7.22
CA ARG A 59 -10.94 11.25 7.83
C ARG A 59 -11.55 11.71 9.14
N ASN A 60 -12.22 10.83 9.87
CA ASN A 60 -12.88 11.19 11.11
C ASN A 60 -11.96 11.15 12.34
N GLY A 61 -10.71 10.69 12.19
CA GLY A 61 -9.75 10.57 13.29
C GLY A 61 -10.07 9.43 14.26
N VAL A 62 -10.84 8.43 13.84
CA VAL A 62 -11.23 7.25 14.61
C VAL A 62 -10.87 6.01 13.81
N TYR A 63 -10.35 4.97 14.48
CA TYR A 63 -10.15 3.68 13.83
C TYR A 63 -11.47 2.91 13.77
N ASP A 64 -12.06 2.77 12.59
CA ASP A 64 -13.39 2.17 12.40
C ASP A 64 -13.49 1.16 11.24
N LEU A 65 -14.71 0.64 11.04
CA LEU A 65 -14.98 -0.34 10.00
C LEU A 65 -14.88 0.31 8.62
N GLY A 66 -13.87 -0.11 7.85
CA GLY A 66 -13.57 0.43 6.52
C GLY A 66 -12.14 0.95 6.44
N ASP A 67 -11.53 1.28 7.58
CA ASP A 67 -10.12 1.65 7.65
C ASP A 67 -9.20 0.47 7.33
N ARG A 68 -8.05 0.81 6.77
CA ARG A 68 -7.09 -0.17 6.27
C ARG A 68 -5.75 -0.03 6.97
N PRO A 69 -5.00 -1.13 7.18
CA PRO A 69 -3.63 -1.00 7.67
C PRO A 69 -2.78 -0.15 6.72
N MET A 70 -1.83 0.60 7.27
CA MET A 70 -0.84 1.33 6.48
C MET A 70 0.54 0.74 6.68
N SER A 71 1.12 0.18 5.63
CA SER A 71 2.45 -0.42 5.66
C SER A 71 3.53 0.63 5.42
N ARG A 72 4.72 0.41 6.01
CA ARG A 72 5.93 1.23 5.85
C ARG A 72 5.85 2.68 6.35
N VAL A 73 5.03 2.92 7.35
CA VAL A 73 5.08 4.17 8.10
C VAL A 73 6.18 4.09 9.15
N ALA A 74 6.99 5.14 9.26
CA ALA A 74 8.05 5.20 10.27
C ALA A 74 7.46 5.53 11.64
N VAL A 75 7.86 4.74 12.64
CA VAL A 75 7.53 4.96 14.05
C VAL A 75 8.84 5.01 14.82
N GLU A 76 9.10 6.15 15.44
CA GLU A 76 10.24 6.36 16.33
C GLU A 76 9.84 6.03 17.77
N LEU A 77 10.81 5.52 18.53
CA LEU A 77 10.70 5.16 19.93
C LEU A 77 11.89 5.77 20.68
N ASP A 78 11.62 6.79 21.49
CA ASP A 78 12.57 7.38 22.42
C ASP A 78 12.61 6.54 23.70
N LYS A 79 13.82 6.31 24.19
CA LYS A 79 14.12 5.45 25.33
C LYS A 79 14.50 6.26 26.59
N PRO A 80 14.42 5.63 27.78
CA PRO A 80 14.89 6.24 29.03
C PRO A 80 16.35 6.67 29.04
N ASP A 81 17.22 6.01 28.26
CA ASP A 81 18.65 6.30 28.16
C ASP A 81 18.98 7.48 27.21
N GLY A 82 17.95 8.10 26.62
CA GLY A 82 18.07 9.17 25.64
C GLY A 82 18.34 8.69 24.21
N GLY A 83 18.40 7.38 23.97
CA GLY A 83 18.48 6.81 22.63
C GLY A 83 17.13 6.77 21.91
N THR A 84 17.18 6.74 20.57
CA THR A 84 15.98 6.61 19.72
C THR A 84 16.14 5.41 18.79
N ILE A 85 15.06 4.65 18.58
CA ILE A 85 14.98 3.57 17.59
C ILE A 85 13.81 3.84 16.65
N MET A 86 13.98 3.54 15.36
CA MET A 86 12.89 3.60 14.37
C MET A 86 12.53 2.19 13.87
N ARG A 87 11.23 1.94 13.68
CA ARG A 87 10.69 0.77 12.99
C ARG A 87 9.66 1.21 11.95
N LEU A 88 9.65 0.50 10.83
CA LEU A 88 8.59 0.63 9.82
C LEU A 88 7.42 -0.28 10.18
N THR A 89 6.19 0.18 9.92
CA THR A 89 5.00 -0.65 10.07
C THR A 89 5.01 -1.81 9.07
N ASN A 90 4.60 -3.00 9.53
CA ASN A 90 4.50 -4.19 8.69
C ASN A 90 3.22 -4.17 7.81
N VAL A 91 2.93 -5.26 7.09
CA VAL A 91 1.74 -5.41 6.20
C VAL A 91 0.40 -5.37 6.93
N SER A 92 0.42 -5.42 8.27
CA SER A 92 -0.76 -5.30 9.13
C SER A 92 -0.82 -3.95 9.83
N GLY A 93 0.07 -3.00 9.47
CA GLY A 93 0.08 -1.65 10.03
C GLY A 93 0.80 -1.53 11.37
N PHE A 94 1.41 -2.59 11.90
CA PHE A 94 2.08 -2.54 13.20
C PHE A 94 3.57 -2.26 13.07
N ALA A 95 4.04 -1.22 13.76
CA ALA A 95 5.44 -1.10 14.14
C ALA A 95 5.65 -1.89 15.43
N ASN A 96 6.55 -2.86 15.42
CA ASN A 96 6.79 -3.77 16.54
C ASN A 96 8.19 -3.54 17.12
N PHE A 97 8.27 -3.36 18.44
CA PHE A 97 9.51 -3.25 19.20
C PHE A 97 9.55 -4.40 20.19
N ARG A 98 10.62 -5.21 20.15
CA ARG A 98 10.72 -6.36 21.06
C ARG A 98 11.14 -5.86 22.43
N MET A 99 10.50 -6.41 23.45
CA MET A 99 10.77 -6.10 24.84
C MET A 99 11.10 -7.34 25.65
N SER A 100 12.08 -7.18 26.55
CA SER A 100 12.44 -8.18 27.55
C SER A 100 13.19 -7.51 28.70
N ALA A 101 12.88 -7.85 29.94
CA ALA A 101 13.69 -7.43 31.09
C ALA A 101 15.03 -8.19 31.19
N VAL A 102 15.18 -9.32 30.50
CA VAL A 102 16.34 -10.22 30.61
C VAL A 102 17.21 -10.21 29.35
N GLN A 103 16.60 -10.21 28.16
CA GLN A 103 17.33 -10.21 26.88
C GLN A 103 17.75 -8.79 26.52
N ARG A 104 19.03 -8.48 26.69
CA ARG A 104 19.57 -7.10 26.66
C ARG A 104 19.93 -6.59 25.25
N ASP A 105 19.83 -7.41 24.22
CA ASP A 105 20.07 -7.08 22.81
C ASP A 105 18.80 -6.61 22.07
N LEU A 106 17.67 -6.46 22.78
CA LEU A 106 16.39 -6.02 22.23
C LEU A 106 16.18 -4.51 22.32
N GLU A 107 15.08 -4.02 21.74
CA GLU A 107 14.80 -2.59 21.65
C GLU A 107 14.36 -1.98 23.00
N VAL A 108 13.46 -2.65 23.73
CA VAL A 108 12.85 -2.17 24.98
C VAL A 108 13.29 -3.10 26.12
N VAL A 109 14.39 -2.75 26.79
CA VAL A 109 15.04 -3.65 27.75
C VAL A 109 15.11 -3.12 29.17
N ASP A 110 14.85 -1.82 29.34
CA ASP A 110 14.88 -1.15 30.64
C ASP A 110 13.47 -0.73 31.05
N PRO A 111 13.09 -0.87 32.33
CA PRO A 111 11.89 -0.20 32.83
C PRO A 111 12.10 1.32 32.78
N GLY A 112 11.02 2.06 32.58
CA GLY A 112 11.06 3.51 32.53
C GLY A 112 10.12 4.09 31.48
N HIS A 113 10.32 5.37 31.21
CA HIS A 113 9.50 6.16 30.32
C HIS A 113 9.94 6.02 28.86
N TYR A 114 9.00 5.67 27.99
CA TYR A 114 9.21 5.59 26.55
C TYR A 114 8.21 6.49 25.82
N ALA A 115 8.64 7.11 24.72
CA ALA A 115 7.78 7.92 23.87
C ALA A 115 7.80 7.41 22.42
N PHE A 116 6.63 7.25 21.83
CA PHE A 116 6.43 6.85 20.44
C PHE A 116 6.09 8.08 19.61
N ARG A 117 6.60 8.14 18.37
CA ARG A 117 6.22 9.16 17.39
C ARG A 117 6.02 8.55 16.00
N VAL A 118 4.82 8.67 15.47
CA VAL A 118 4.53 8.36 14.07
C VAL A 118 5.02 9.51 13.19
N VAL A 119 5.80 9.18 12.16
CA VAL A 119 6.26 10.12 11.13
C VAL A 119 5.50 9.81 9.84
N PRO A 120 4.50 10.65 9.46
CA PRO A 120 3.74 10.43 8.24
C PRO A 120 4.65 10.48 6.99
N PRO A 121 4.43 9.63 5.99
CA PRO A 121 5.10 9.77 4.70
C PRO A 121 4.66 11.07 4.00
N PRO A 122 5.42 11.58 3.00
CA PRO A 122 5.02 12.74 2.23
C PRO A 122 3.62 12.61 1.64
N GLY A 123 2.83 13.68 1.72
CA GLY A 123 1.45 13.70 1.22
C GLY A 123 0.44 12.99 2.13
N PHE A 124 0.75 12.79 3.41
CA PHE A 124 -0.18 12.28 4.41
C PHE A 124 -0.20 13.18 5.65
N SER A 125 -1.39 13.33 6.22
CA SER A 125 -1.66 14.08 7.44
C SER A 125 -2.22 13.17 8.54
N VAL A 126 -1.85 13.45 9.79
CA VAL A 126 -2.40 12.76 10.97
C VAL A 126 -3.82 13.23 11.24
N THR A 127 -4.77 12.30 11.35
CA THR A 127 -6.19 12.61 11.61
C THR A 127 -6.59 12.41 13.07
N THR A 128 -5.95 11.47 13.77
CA THR A 128 -6.27 11.11 15.16
C THR A 128 -5.73 12.08 16.20
N GLY A 129 -4.84 13.02 15.83
CA GLY A 129 -4.23 13.99 16.74
C GLY A 129 -3.29 13.40 17.81
N ASN A 130 -3.01 12.09 17.76
CA ASN A 130 -2.23 11.35 18.76
C ASN A 130 -0.93 10.73 18.17
N ALA A 131 -0.30 11.42 17.21
CA ALA A 131 0.93 10.95 16.55
C ALA A 131 2.07 10.67 17.54
N SER A 132 2.12 11.44 18.63
CA SER A 132 3.05 11.23 19.74
C SER A 132 2.31 10.64 20.94
N GLN A 133 2.85 9.56 21.50
CA GLN A 133 2.27 8.85 22.64
C GLN A 133 3.36 8.45 23.62
N GLN A 134 3.00 8.21 24.88
CA GLN A 134 3.95 7.84 25.92
C GLN A 134 3.44 6.65 26.72
N SER A 135 4.36 5.86 27.23
CA SER A 135 4.05 4.76 28.13
C SER A 135 5.22 4.48 29.07
N ASP A 136 4.89 4.10 30.30
CA ASP A 136 5.86 3.67 31.30
C ASP A 136 5.90 2.14 31.36
N TYR A 137 7.10 1.59 31.40
CA TYR A 137 7.35 0.15 31.44
C TYR A 137 7.88 -0.24 32.82
N VAL A 138 7.33 -1.31 33.36
CA VAL A 138 7.70 -1.84 34.68
C VAL A 138 8.00 -3.32 34.62
N VAL A 139 9.00 -3.74 35.40
CA VAL A 139 9.36 -5.15 35.53
C VAL A 139 8.18 -5.94 36.12
N SER A 140 7.87 -7.08 35.53
CA SER A 140 6.77 -7.96 35.92
C SER A 140 7.17 -9.41 35.68
N PRO A 141 7.89 -10.05 36.63
CA PRO A 141 8.39 -11.42 36.47
C PRO A 141 7.25 -12.42 36.23
N GLY A 142 7.41 -13.29 35.25
CA GLY A 142 6.38 -14.26 34.85
C GLY A 142 5.57 -13.81 33.62
N SER A 143 5.61 -12.52 33.28
CA SER A 143 5.03 -12.02 32.02
C SER A 143 5.88 -12.51 30.82
N PRO A 144 5.34 -12.58 29.59
CA PRO A 144 6.11 -13.10 28.46
C PRO A 144 7.45 -12.41 28.19
N GLY A 145 7.62 -11.12 28.55
CA GLY A 145 8.89 -10.39 28.48
C GLY A 145 9.48 -10.02 29.84
N ASP A 146 8.92 -10.54 30.94
CA ASP A 146 9.20 -10.13 32.32
C ASP A 146 9.07 -8.61 32.58
N MET A 147 8.34 -7.92 31.70
CA MET A 147 8.09 -6.50 31.70
C MET A 147 6.72 -6.25 31.08
N ILE A 148 6.05 -5.18 31.48
CA ILE A 148 4.77 -4.75 30.91
C ILE A 148 4.78 -3.24 30.69
N ALA A 149 3.98 -2.79 29.74
CA ALA A 149 3.58 -1.40 29.61
C ALA A 149 2.40 -1.12 30.56
N LEU A 150 2.44 -0.01 31.30
CA LEU A 150 1.31 0.42 32.14
C LEU A 150 0.12 0.92 31.30
N SER A 151 0.41 1.47 30.11
CA SER A 151 -0.57 1.85 29.09
C SER A 151 -0.11 1.36 27.73
N THR A 152 -1.02 0.84 26.92
CA THR A 152 -0.74 0.50 25.52
C THR A 152 -0.94 1.72 24.63
N THR A 153 -0.29 1.76 23.48
CA THR A 153 -0.52 2.80 22.47
C THR A 153 -1.91 2.66 21.86
N HIS A 154 -2.50 3.78 21.46
CA HIS A 154 -3.69 3.86 20.63
C HIS A 154 -3.32 3.85 19.14
N PRO A 155 -4.20 3.37 18.24
CA PRO A 155 -3.99 3.48 16.80
C PRO A 155 -3.80 4.94 16.36
N VAL A 156 -2.98 5.16 15.34
CA VAL A 156 -2.75 6.46 14.70
C VAL A 156 -3.25 6.43 13.27
N GLY A 157 -4.16 7.35 12.95
CA GLY A 157 -4.80 7.46 11.65
C GLY A 157 -4.07 8.45 10.77
N LEU A 158 -3.81 8.05 9.53
CA LEU A 158 -3.25 8.90 8.49
C LEU A 158 -4.22 8.98 7.31
N ALA A 159 -4.41 10.16 6.75
CA ALA A 159 -5.16 10.36 5.52
C ALA A 159 -4.29 11.06 4.48
N ALA A 160 -4.43 10.66 3.21
CA ALA A 160 -3.70 11.30 2.12
C ALA A 160 -4.11 12.78 2.00
N ASP A 161 -3.17 13.66 1.70
CA ASP A 161 -3.49 15.04 1.35
C ASP A 161 -4.20 15.06 0.00
N LEU A 162 -5.37 15.70 -0.05
CA LEU A 162 -6.19 15.71 -1.26
C LEU A 162 -5.71 16.80 -2.21
N THR A 163 -5.49 16.41 -3.45
CA THR A 163 -5.20 17.33 -4.53
C THR A 163 -6.01 16.97 -5.78
N ILE A 164 -6.23 17.97 -6.63
CA ILE A 164 -6.58 17.75 -8.03
C ILE A 164 -5.38 18.18 -8.85
N SER A 165 -4.87 17.27 -9.68
CA SER A 165 -3.70 17.49 -10.51
C SER A 165 -3.93 16.98 -11.93
N GLY A 166 -3.07 17.36 -12.86
CA GLY A 166 -3.15 16.90 -14.24
C GLY A 166 -2.10 17.54 -15.14
N ALA A 167 -2.25 17.30 -16.43
CA ALA A 167 -1.44 17.92 -17.48
C ALA A 167 -2.29 18.85 -18.35
N ALA A 168 -1.74 20.01 -18.68
CA ALA A 168 -2.31 20.99 -19.59
C ALA A 168 -1.20 21.65 -20.40
N ALA A 169 -1.53 22.18 -21.58
CA ALA A 169 -0.56 22.91 -22.40
C ALA A 169 0.10 24.05 -21.60
N ALA A 170 1.41 24.25 -21.79
CA ALA A 170 2.12 25.34 -21.14
C ALA A 170 1.45 26.69 -21.47
N GLY A 171 1.19 27.49 -20.43
CA GLY A 171 0.46 28.76 -20.55
C GLY A 171 -1.07 28.64 -20.60
N ALA A 172 -1.63 27.43 -20.52
CA ALA A 172 -3.06 27.26 -20.30
C ALA A 172 -3.48 27.82 -18.93
N ARG A 173 -4.70 28.35 -18.85
CA ARG A 173 -5.31 28.80 -17.60
C ARG A 173 -6.18 27.67 -17.04
N VAL A 174 -5.90 27.23 -15.82
CA VAL A 174 -6.72 26.25 -15.11
C VAL A 174 -7.55 26.99 -14.06
N SER A 175 -8.87 26.81 -14.10
CA SER A 175 -9.82 27.32 -13.12
C SER A 175 -10.58 26.15 -12.52
N VAL A 176 -10.68 26.14 -11.20
CA VAL A 176 -11.26 25.03 -10.43
C VAL A 176 -12.27 25.56 -9.45
N THR A 177 -13.50 25.07 -9.54
CA THR A 177 -14.61 25.43 -8.65
C THR A 177 -14.90 24.27 -7.73
N GLY A 178 -14.78 24.52 -6.43
CA GLY A 178 -14.99 23.53 -5.39
C GLY A 178 -16.46 23.31 -5.03
N PRO A 179 -16.73 22.36 -4.13
CA PRO A 179 -18.08 22.03 -3.65
C PRO A 179 -18.73 23.18 -2.85
N ASP A 180 -17.94 24.11 -2.33
CA ASP A 180 -18.38 25.35 -1.69
C ASP A 180 -18.74 26.47 -2.70
N GLY A 181 -18.57 26.21 -4.01
CA GLY A 181 -18.76 27.18 -5.07
C GLY A 181 -17.60 28.17 -5.24
N VAL A 182 -16.56 28.08 -4.42
CA VAL A 182 -15.38 28.95 -4.52
C VAL A 182 -14.54 28.52 -5.71
N THR A 183 -14.11 29.51 -6.50
CA THR A 183 -13.28 29.28 -7.69
C THR A 183 -11.86 29.75 -7.42
N ALA A 184 -10.89 28.87 -7.65
CA ALA A 184 -9.47 29.17 -7.60
C ALA A 184 -8.84 29.00 -9.00
N ALA A 185 -7.74 29.70 -9.25
CA ALA A 185 -6.92 29.49 -10.43
C ALA A 185 -5.70 28.65 -10.06
N ALA A 186 -5.36 27.66 -10.88
CA ALA A 186 -4.11 26.91 -10.77
C ALA A 186 -3.14 27.34 -11.87
N SER A 187 -1.88 27.50 -11.50
CA SER A 187 -0.78 27.74 -12.44
C SER A 187 -0.32 26.43 -13.04
N VAL A 188 -0.07 26.44 -14.35
CA VAL A 188 0.59 25.33 -15.04
C VAL A 188 2.09 25.61 -15.02
N ASP A 189 2.86 24.65 -14.52
CA ASP A 189 4.31 24.72 -14.43
C ASP A 189 4.98 24.62 -15.83
N PRO A 190 6.30 24.86 -15.94
CA PRO A 190 7.02 24.75 -17.21
C PRO A 190 6.99 23.36 -17.86
N ASN A 191 6.69 22.30 -17.09
CA ASN A 191 6.54 20.94 -17.57
C ASN A 191 5.10 20.60 -17.99
N GLY A 192 4.20 21.58 -17.98
CA GLY A 192 2.80 21.40 -18.36
C GLY A 192 1.95 20.74 -17.27
N ARG A 193 2.37 20.80 -15.99
CA ARG A 193 1.65 20.18 -14.87
C ARG A 193 1.00 21.23 -13.98
N PHE A 194 -0.17 20.89 -13.44
CA PHE A 194 -0.81 21.69 -12.39
C PHE A 194 -1.19 20.78 -11.22
N SER A 195 -1.26 21.37 -10.03
CA SER A 195 -1.76 20.72 -8.81
C SER A 195 -2.34 21.78 -7.90
N LEU A 196 -3.45 21.46 -7.23
CA LEU A 196 -4.06 22.29 -6.22
C LEU A 196 -4.61 21.45 -5.06
N PRO A 197 -4.63 21.97 -3.82
CA PRO A 197 -5.32 21.33 -2.71
C PRO A 197 -6.82 21.18 -3.00
N ALA A 198 -7.41 20.07 -2.59
CA ALA A 198 -8.81 19.79 -2.77
C ALA A 198 -9.47 19.36 -1.45
N ALA A 199 -10.80 19.40 -1.44
CA ALA A 199 -11.63 18.84 -0.39
C ALA A 199 -12.55 17.77 -0.98
N PRO A 200 -13.08 16.83 -0.17
CA PRO A 200 -14.06 15.87 -0.65
C PRO A 200 -15.28 16.57 -1.26
N GLY A 201 -15.78 16.05 -2.38
CA GLY A 201 -16.97 16.57 -3.06
C GLY A 201 -16.81 16.69 -4.56
N GLU A 202 -17.81 17.31 -5.20
CA GLU A 202 -17.81 17.58 -6.63
C GLU A 202 -17.01 18.84 -6.97
N TRP A 203 -16.21 18.75 -8.01
CA TRP A 203 -15.39 19.83 -8.54
C TRP A 203 -15.65 20.03 -10.02
N LEU A 204 -15.61 21.30 -10.44
CA LEU A 204 -15.61 21.69 -11.85
C LEU A 204 -14.21 22.19 -12.22
N VAL A 205 -13.62 21.64 -13.26
CA VAL A 205 -12.28 22.00 -13.75
C VAL A 205 -12.41 22.52 -15.17
N ASP A 206 -12.08 23.79 -15.35
CA ASP A 206 -12.03 24.48 -16.64
C ASP A 206 -10.58 24.72 -17.03
N VAL A 207 -10.17 24.19 -18.19
CA VAL A 207 -8.85 24.41 -18.77
C VAL A 207 -8.99 25.18 -20.07
N SER A 208 -8.50 26.42 -20.06
CA SER A 208 -8.56 27.32 -21.20
C SER A 208 -7.19 27.45 -21.87
N ALA A 209 -7.13 27.15 -23.17
CA ALA A 209 -5.96 27.35 -24.01
C ALA A 209 -6.37 28.16 -25.24
N GLY A 210 -5.93 29.42 -25.32
CA GLY A 210 -6.38 30.36 -26.35
C GLY A 210 -7.89 30.61 -26.25
N ALA A 211 -8.63 30.34 -27.33
CA ALA A 211 -10.10 30.52 -27.39
C ALA A 211 -10.89 29.26 -26.98
N THR A 212 -10.21 28.14 -26.73
CA THR A 212 -10.85 26.86 -26.38
C THR A 212 -10.87 26.69 -24.88
N THR A 213 -12.01 26.26 -24.32
CA THR A 213 -12.12 25.83 -22.92
C THR A 213 -12.68 24.42 -22.86
N GLU A 214 -11.94 23.52 -22.22
CA GLU A 214 -12.41 22.19 -21.87
C GLU A 214 -12.87 22.19 -20.42
N ARG A 215 -14.05 21.61 -20.17
CA ARG A 215 -14.68 21.56 -18.85
C ARG A 215 -14.84 20.12 -18.42
N ARG A 216 -14.35 19.77 -17.23
CA ARG A 216 -14.49 18.44 -16.62
C ARG A 216 -15.12 18.53 -15.26
N ARG A 217 -16.07 17.63 -14.98
CA ARG A 217 -16.58 17.38 -13.62
C ARG A 217 -15.80 16.22 -13.03
N VAL A 218 -15.35 16.36 -11.80
CA VAL A 218 -14.62 15.31 -11.08
C VAL A 218 -15.13 15.22 -9.66
N VAL A 219 -15.22 14.01 -9.12
CA VAL A 219 -15.55 13.76 -7.72
C VAL A 219 -14.27 13.41 -6.98
N VAL A 220 -13.96 14.17 -5.94
CA VAL A 220 -12.92 13.82 -4.98
C VAL A 220 -13.59 13.03 -3.87
N ALA A 221 -13.43 11.70 -3.87
CA ALA A 221 -14.09 10.81 -2.91
C ALA A 221 -13.63 10.99 -1.46
N GLY A 222 -12.53 11.72 -1.24
CA GLY A 222 -11.93 11.92 0.06
C GLY A 222 -10.92 10.86 0.47
N THR A 223 -10.75 9.79 -0.30
CA THR A 223 -9.84 8.68 0.03
C THR A 223 -8.45 8.79 -0.58
N ALA A 224 -8.29 9.53 -1.69
CA ALA A 224 -7.04 9.69 -2.41
C ALA A 224 -6.99 11.03 -3.19
N PRO A 225 -5.79 11.57 -3.46
CA PRO A 225 -5.64 12.63 -4.45
C PRO A 225 -6.05 12.15 -5.85
N VAL A 226 -6.45 13.10 -6.70
CA VAL A 226 -6.97 12.83 -8.03
C VAL A 226 -6.02 13.38 -9.10
N VAL A 227 -5.69 12.53 -10.08
CA VAL A 227 -4.96 12.89 -11.29
C VAL A 227 -5.92 12.84 -12.47
N LEU A 228 -6.11 13.95 -13.17
CA LEU A 228 -6.95 14.06 -14.36
C LEU A 228 -6.16 13.62 -15.60
N SER A 229 -6.79 12.87 -16.50
CA SER A 229 -6.24 12.67 -17.85
C SER A 229 -6.01 13.99 -18.58
N ALA A 230 -5.01 14.06 -19.44
CA ALA A 230 -4.62 15.27 -20.14
C ALA A 230 -5.79 15.91 -20.89
N PHE A 231 -5.83 17.23 -20.85
CA PHE A 231 -6.77 18.03 -21.64
C PHE A 231 -6.27 18.11 -23.08
N SER A 232 -7.14 17.78 -24.03
CA SER A 232 -6.73 17.56 -25.42
C SER A 232 -6.43 18.85 -26.18
N GLY A 233 -6.94 19.98 -25.70
CA GLY A 233 -6.97 21.27 -26.38
C GLY A 233 -7.82 21.29 -27.66
N LYS A 234 -8.43 20.16 -28.04
CA LYS A 234 -9.18 20.00 -29.28
C LYS A 234 -10.66 20.26 -28.99
N GLY A 235 -11.11 21.48 -29.29
CA GLY A 235 -12.48 21.96 -29.04
C GLY A 235 -13.57 21.32 -29.91
N GLY A 236 -13.80 20.02 -29.74
CA GLY A 236 -14.98 19.30 -30.26
C GLY A 236 -16.03 19.08 -29.17
N PRO A 237 -17.30 18.82 -29.52
CA PRO A 237 -18.29 18.38 -28.54
C PRO A 237 -17.83 17.07 -27.90
N ALA A 238 -17.74 17.04 -26.57
CA ALA A 238 -17.42 15.81 -25.83
C ALA A 238 -18.43 14.72 -26.19
N GLU A 239 -17.95 13.57 -26.67
CA GLU A 239 -18.82 12.44 -26.92
C GLU A 239 -19.44 11.99 -25.59
N ALA A 240 -20.76 11.76 -25.59
CA ALA A 240 -21.46 11.39 -24.37
C ALA A 240 -20.92 10.05 -23.81
N PRO A 241 -20.78 9.93 -22.48
CA PRO A 241 -20.39 8.68 -21.84
C PRO A 241 -21.24 7.49 -22.28
N LEU A 242 -20.61 6.32 -22.39
CA LEU A 242 -21.35 5.06 -22.49
C LEU A 242 -22.23 4.84 -21.24
N PRO A 243 -23.41 4.24 -21.39
CA PRO A 243 -24.46 4.32 -20.37
C PRO A 243 -24.32 3.32 -19.22
N VAL A 244 -23.64 2.18 -19.42
CA VAL A 244 -23.52 1.14 -18.38
C VAL A 244 -22.20 1.32 -17.66
N GLU A 245 -22.24 1.51 -16.34
CA GLU A 245 -21.06 1.69 -15.48
C GLU A 245 -20.67 0.37 -14.81
N HIS A 246 -19.36 0.14 -14.72
CA HIS A 246 -18.78 -1.04 -14.07
C HIS A 246 -17.57 -0.63 -13.23
N VAL A 247 -17.32 -1.40 -12.17
CA VAL A 247 -16.12 -1.31 -11.33
C VAL A 247 -15.63 -2.73 -11.07
N VAL A 248 -14.35 -2.99 -11.35
CA VAL A 248 -13.70 -4.27 -11.07
C VAL A 248 -12.69 -4.07 -9.92
N GLY A 249 -13.01 -4.63 -8.75
CA GLY A 249 -12.13 -4.67 -7.57
C GLY A 249 -11.33 -5.98 -7.43
N PHE A 250 -11.48 -6.93 -8.37
CA PHE A 250 -10.77 -8.23 -8.39
C PHE A 250 -11.11 -9.21 -7.25
N ASP A 251 -11.94 -8.82 -6.28
CA ASP A 251 -12.28 -9.62 -5.10
C ASP A 251 -13.14 -10.84 -5.37
N ASP A 252 -14.00 -10.80 -6.39
CA ASP A 252 -14.88 -11.92 -6.76
C ASP A 252 -14.19 -12.91 -7.72
N LEU A 253 -12.95 -12.65 -8.10
CA LEU A 253 -12.16 -13.57 -8.92
C LEU A 253 -11.84 -14.86 -8.16
N MET A 254 -11.69 -14.79 -6.83
CA MET A 254 -11.30 -15.94 -6.02
C MET A 254 -11.72 -15.84 -4.56
N THR A 255 -11.87 -17.00 -3.91
CA THR A 255 -12.19 -17.11 -2.48
C THR A 255 -11.02 -17.61 -1.63
N THR A 256 -9.84 -17.86 -2.25
CA THR A 256 -8.64 -18.38 -1.56
C THR A 256 -7.41 -17.55 -1.88
N PRO A 257 -6.50 -17.30 -0.91
CA PRO A 257 -5.26 -16.57 -1.17
C PRO A 257 -4.37 -17.27 -2.20
N GLY A 258 -4.02 -16.56 -3.27
CA GLY A 258 -3.11 -17.01 -4.32
C GLY A 258 -2.80 -15.90 -5.32
N VAL A 259 -2.16 -16.26 -6.43
CA VAL A 259 -1.77 -15.36 -7.53
C VAL A 259 -2.33 -15.93 -8.82
N PHE A 260 -3.06 -15.11 -9.58
CA PHE A 260 -3.78 -15.57 -10.76
C PHE A 260 -3.75 -14.53 -11.87
N GLU A 261 -3.57 -14.98 -13.11
CA GLU A 261 -3.81 -14.12 -14.26
C GLU A 261 -5.29 -13.75 -14.30
N VAL A 262 -5.59 -12.47 -14.54
CA VAL A 262 -6.96 -12.01 -14.72
C VAL A 262 -7.47 -12.60 -16.05
N PRO A 263 -8.53 -13.41 -16.05
CA PRO A 263 -8.96 -14.11 -17.25
C PRO A 263 -9.73 -13.18 -18.18
N SER A 264 -9.56 -13.39 -19.48
CA SER A 264 -10.42 -12.80 -20.51
C SER A 264 -11.91 -12.98 -20.21
N GLY A 265 -12.69 -11.94 -20.46
CA GLY A 265 -14.13 -11.89 -20.18
C GLY A 265 -14.50 -11.49 -18.75
N TYR A 266 -13.54 -11.40 -17.82
CA TYR A 266 -13.81 -10.90 -16.46
C TYR A 266 -14.21 -9.42 -16.51
N GLY A 267 -15.32 -9.07 -15.84
CA GLY A 267 -15.99 -7.76 -16.03
C GLY A 267 -16.55 -7.54 -17.45
N GLY A 268 -16.46 -8.51 -18.36
CA GLY A 268 -16.80 -8.31 -19.78
C GLY A 268 -15.72 -7.57 -20.58
N LEU A 269 -14.49 -7.51 -20.07
CA LEU A 269 -13.30 -7.06 -20.80
C LEU A 269 -12.29 -8.21 -20.93
N ASP A 270 -11.40 -8.10 -21.91
CA ASP A 270 -10.26 -8.98 -22.07
C ASP A 270 -9.01 -8.40 -21.42
N TRP A 271 -8.18 -9.28 -20.85
CA TRP A 271 -7.04 -8.91 -20.03
C TRP A 271 -5.81 -9.67 -20.50
N TYR A 272 -4.67 -8.98 -20.55
CA TYR A 272 -3.39 -9.58 -20.88
C TYR A 272 -2.31 -9.07 -19.94
N ASN A 273 -1.52 -10.01 -19.40
CA ASN A 273 -0.39 -9.73 -18.51
C ASN A 273 -0.77 -8.93 -17.25
N LEU A 274 -2.04 -9.02 -16.83
CA LEU A 274 -2.53 -8.49 -15.56
C LEU A 274 -2.79 -9.64 -14.60
N VAL A 275 -2.31 -9.52 -13.38
CA VAL A 275 -2.39 -10.56 -12.34
C VAL A 275 -3.07 -9.98 -11.12
N ALA A 276 -3.95 -10.75 -10.49
CA ALA A 276 -4.57 -10.40 -9.22
C ALA A 276 -4.10 -11.33 -8.09
N MET A 277 -3.97 -10.79 -6.89
CA MET A 277 -3.60 -11.53 -5.70
C MET A 277 -4.18 -10.89 -4.44
N HIS A 278 -4.25 -11.66 -3.36
CA HIS A 278 -4.54 -11.08 -2.04
C HIS A 278 -3.41 -10.11 -1.68
N GLN A 279 -3.73 -8.89 -1.25
CA GLN A 279 -2.77 -7.79 -1.03
C GLN A 279 -1.58 -8.12 -0.13
N ARG A 280 -1.77 -9.04 0.84
CA ARG A 280 -0.69 -9.51 1.74
C ARG A 280 0.20 -10.62 1.17
N PHE A 281 -0.09 -11.16 -0.02
CA PHE A 281 0.54 -12.38 -0.50
C PHE A 281 2.07 -12.27 -0.66
N THR A 282 2.55 -11.15 -1.21
CA THR A 282 3.99 -10.89 -1.44
C THR A 282 4.63 -9.97 -0.40
N ALA A 283 3.84 -9.47 0.55
CA ALA A 283 4.26 -8.45 1.51
C ALA A 283 4.83 -7.15 0.90
N GLY A 284 4.55 -6.86 -0.38
CA GLY A 284 4.92 -5.58 -0.99
C GLY A 284 4.04 -4.44 -0.43
N PRO A 285 4.65 -3.38 0.12
CA PRO A 285 3.93 -2.34 0.85
C PRO A 285 2.90 -1.59 0.00
N GLY A 286 3.21 -1.36 -1.28
CA GLY A 286 2.31 -0.68 -2.19
C GLY A 286 1.05 -1.49 -2.47
N TYR A 287 1.13 -2.82 -2.50
CA TYR A 287 -0.06 -3.65 -2.63
C TYR A 287 -1.01 -3.44 -1.44
N ILE A 288 -0.47 -3.32 -0.21
CA ILE A 288 -1.25 -3.02 1.00
C ILE A 288 -1.86 -1.61 0.92
N ASN A 289 -1.03 -0.64 0.56
CA ASN A 289 -1.35 0.78 0.60
C ASN A 289 -2.21 1.25 -0.58
N THR A 290 -2.28 0.48 -1.67
CA THR A 290 -3.12 0.79 -2.84
C THR A 290 -4.48 0.13 -2.81
N THR A 291 -4.65 -0.98 -2.09
CA THR A 291 -5.96 -1.68 -2.02
C THR A 291 -7.03 -0.76 -1.41
N MET A 292 -8.14 -0.58 -2.10
CA MET A 292 -9.27 0.30 -1.78
C MET A 292 -10.56 -0.48 -1.51
N SER A 293 -10.84 -1.52 -2.29
CA SER A 293 -11.95 -2.45 -2.07
C SER A 293 -11.44 -3.85 -1.71
N GLY A 294 -12.32 -4.66 -1.11
CA GLY A 294 -12.03 -5.96 -0.49
C GLY A 294 -10.59 -6.22 -0.03
N GLU A 295 -9.99 -7.31 -0.49
CA GLU A 295 -8.64 -7.77 -0.11
C GLU A 295 -7.73 -8.13 -1.30
N PHE A 296 -8.24 -8.07 -2.53
CA PHE A 296 -7.48 -8.39 -3.74
C PHE A 296 -7.01 -7.14 -4.45
N ILE A 297 -5.87 -7.26 -5.13
CA ILE A 297 -5.29 -6.17 -5.92
C ILE A 297 -4.68 -6.71 -7.20
N ALA A 298 -4.86 -5.97 -8.29
CA ALA A 298 -4.26 -6.28 -9.57
C ALA A 298 -2.92 -5.57 -9.77
N TYR A 299 -2.08 -6.13 -10.62
CA TYR A 299 -0.84 -5.50 -11.06
C TYR A 299 -0.37 -6.06 -12.40
N ASN A 300 0.44 -5.28 -13.13
CA ASN A 300 1.05 -5.73 -14.36
C ASN A 300 2.19 -6.72 -14.07
N SER A 301 2.11 -7.94 -14.62
CA SER A 301 2.96 -9.06 -14.21
C SER A 301 4.43 -8.77 -14.51
N SER A 302 5.29 -9.02 -13.52
CA SER A 302 6.73 -8.72 -13.57
C SER A 302 7.04 -7.29 -14.04
N GLY A 303 6.11 -6.35 -13.85
CA GLY A 303 6.21 -4.96 -14.28
C GLY A 303 6.20 -4.72 -15.79
N HIS A 304 5.99 -5.77 -16.59
CA HIS A 304 5.87 -5.65 -18.05
C HIS A 304 4.52 -5.03 -18.45
N PRO A 305 4.39 -4.44 -19.65
CA PRO A 305 3.13 -3.84 -20.08
C PRO A 305 1.95 -4.82 -19.99
N ALA A 306 0.87 -4.40 -19.38
CA ALA A 306 -0.42 -5.10 -19.35
C ALA A 306 -1.40 -4.43 -20.31
N GLN A 307 -2.42 -5.18 -20.76
CA GLN A 307 -3.46 -4.65 -21.63
C GLN A 307 -4.85 -5.01 -21.12
N VAL A 308 -5.76 -4.07 -21.30
CA VAL A 308 -7.21 -4.24 -21.15
C VAL A 308 -7.84 -3.92 -22.50
N PHE A 309 -8.63 -4.81 -23.07
CA PHE A 309 -9.14 -4.63 -24.43
C PHE A 309 -10.51 -5.27 -24.63
N SER A 310 -11.17 -4.89 -25.73
CA SER A 310 -12.43 -5.47 -26.16
C SER A 310 -12.65 -5.18 -27.65
N ASP A 311 -13.31 -6.10 -28.36
CA ASP A 311 -13.77 -5.89 -29.74
C ASP A 311 -14.85 -4.79 -29.82
N LYS A 312 -15.55 -4.52 -28.71
CA LYS A 312 -16.53 -3.43 -28.60
C LYS A 312 -15.88 -2.23 -27.91
N PRO A 313 -16.13 -0.99 -28.38
CA PRO A 313 -15.63 0.19 -27.70
C PRO A 313 -16.16 0.30 -26.25
N PHE A 314 -15.27 0.69 -25.34
CA PHE A 314 -15.59 1.02 -23.95
C PHE A 314 -14.98 2.37 -23.57
N ASP A 315 -15.47 2.98 -22.49
CA ASP A 315 -14.86 4.18 -21.92
C ASP A 315 -14.07 3.78 -20.67
N PHE A 316 -12.80 4.15 -20.57
CA PHE A 316 -12.07 4.03 -19.31
C PHE A 316 -12.30 5.29 -18.47
N THR A 317 -12.86 5.12 -17.27
CA THR A 317 -13.26 6.22 -16.38
C THR A 317 -12.22 6.47 -15.29
N GLY A 318 -11.50 5.44 -14.87
CA GLY A 318 -10.42 5.59 -13.91
C GLY A 318 -10.08 4.33 -13.14
N ALA A 319 -9.07 4.41 -12.30
CA ALA A 319 -8.73 3.38 -11.30
C ALA A 319 -7.84 4.00 -10.23
N TYR A 320 -7.72 3.32 -9.09
CA TYR A 320 -6.66 3.62 -8.13
C TYR A 320 -5.35 2.98 -8.58
N PHE A 321 -4.27 3.75 -8.48
CA PHE A 321 -2.93 3.31 -8.83
C PHE A 321 -1.93 3.61 -7.71
N GLY A 322 -0.98 2.69 -7.54
CA GLY A 322 0.25 2.87 -6.77
C GLY A 322 1.35 1.98 -7.35
N VAL A 323 2.49 1.88 -6.69
CA VAL A 323 3.58 0.98 -7.11
C VAL A 323 3.85 -0.05 -6.03
N GLY A 324 3.95 -1.32 -6.40
CA GLY A 324 3.94 -2.44 -5.43
C GLY A 324 5.08 -2.44 -4.42
N TRP A 325 6.23 -1.85 -4.78
CA TRP A 325 7.47 -1.90 -4.02
C TRP A 325 7.99 -0.49 -3.71
N ASP A 326 8.50 -0.31 -2.50
CA ASP A 326 9.09 0.94 -2.03
C ASP A 326 10.42 1.31 -2.72
N ASP A 327 11.16 0.32 -3.23
CA ASP A 327 12.34 0.56 -4.07
C ASP A 327 11.99 1.28 -5.39
N ALA A 328 10.71 1.31 -5.75
CA ALA A 328 10.16 1.95 -6.93
C ALA A 328 9.36 3.22 -6.61
N GLU A 329 9.47 3.76 -5.39
CA GLU A 329 8.82 5.02 -5.00
C GLU A 329 9.13 6.13 -6.02
N GLY A 330 8.08 6.78 -6.55
CA GLY A 330 8.21 7.81 -7.57
C GLY A 330 8.27 7.29 -9.02
N GLU A 331 8.06 5.99 -9.24
CA GLU A 331 7.96 5.41 -10.59
C GLU A 331 6.89 6.10 -11.44
N THR A 332 7.13 6.21 -12.75
CA THR A 332 6.19 6.84 -13.69
C THR A 332 5.26 5.79 -14.29
N LEU A 333 3.95 5.86 -13.98
CA LEU A 333 2.94 5.16 -14.75
C LEU A 333 2.77 5.83 -16.11
N ILE A 334 2.61 5.02 -17.16
CA ILE A 334 2.25 5.46 -18.50
C ILE A 334 1.03 4.66 -18.95
N LEU A 335 -0.05 5.38 -19.26
CA LEU A 335 -1.30 4.83 -19.76
C LEU A 335 -1.47 5.26 -21.20
N LYS A 336 -1.58 4.30 -22.11
CA LYS A 336 -1.81 4.57 -23.53
C LYS A 336 -3.06 3.88 -24.01
N ALA A 337 -3.90 4.56 -24.78
CA ALA A 337 -5.15 3.98 -25.26
C ALA A 337 -5.34 4.15 -26.76
N TRP A 338 -6.02 3.18 -27.37
CA TRP A 338 -6.27 3.10 -28.81
C TRP A 338 -7.76 2.99 -29.11
N ARG A 339 -8.13 3.46 -30.31
CA ARG A 339 -9.39 3.19 -30.97
C ARG A 339 -9.09 2.43 -32.26
N GLY A 340 -9.38 1.13 -32.28
CA GLY A 340 -8.80 0.23 -33.27
C GLY A 340 -7.27 0.27 -33.15
N ASP A 341 -6.60 0.61 -34.25
CA ASP A 341 -5.13 0.73 -34.30
C ASP A 341 -4.62 2.16 -34.05
N GLU A 342 -5.51 3.15 -33.96
CA GLU A 342 -5.13 4.56 -33.78
C GLU A 342 -4.91 4.88 -32.29
N PRO A 343 -3.70 5.33 -31.86
CA PRO A 343 -3.49 5.81 -30.51
C PRO A 343 -4.20 7.16 -30.32
N VAL A 344 -5.07 7.24 -29.30
CA VAL A 344 -5.94 8.40 -29.06
C VAL A 344 -5.66 9.10 -27.72
N TYR A 345 -5.07 8.40 -26.74
CA TYR A 345 -4.70 8.97 -25.45
C TYR A 345 -3.33 8.45 -25.00
N GLU A 346 -2.58 9.31 -24.32
CA GLU A 346 -1.37 8.96 -23.60
C GLU A 346 -1.22 9.90 -22.39
N ASP A 347 -1.14 9.33 -21.19
CA ASP A 347 -0.97 10.06 -19.93
C ASP A 347 0.13 9.45 -19.09
N GLN A 348 0.79 10.28 -18.28
CA GLN A 348 1.83 9.84 -17.36
C GLN A 348 1.82 10.58 -16.03
N PHE A 349 2.01 9.84 -14.94
CA PHE A 349 2.07 10.40 -13.58
C PHE A 349 2.87 9.49 -12.64
N ALA A 350 3.38 10.09 -11.57
CA ALA A 350 4.18 9.38 -10.59
C ALA A 350 3.30 8.52 -9.67
N LEU A 351 3.81 7.35 -9.31
CA LEU A 351 3.22 6.40 -8.37
C LEU A 351 3.94 6.46 -7.03
N SER A 352 3.26 5.99 -5.98
CA SER A 352 3.83 5.84 -4.65
C SER A 352 3.51 4.45 -4.09
N ALA A 353 4.44 3.89 -3.33
CA ALA A 353 4.25 2.70 -2.51
C ALA A 353 3.69 3.09 -1.12
N ASN A 354 3.77 4.36 -0.74
CA ASN A 354 3.24 4.87 0.52
C ASN A 354 1.74 5.19 0.45
N GLY A 355 1.23 5.46 -0.76
CA GLY A 355 -0.18 5.79 -0.95
C GLY A 355 -0.60 5.71 -2.42
N GLN A 356 -1.91 5.77 -2.62
CA GLN A 356 -2.57 5.66 -3.91
C GLN A 356 -2.99 7.01 -4.47
N VAL A 357 -3.11 7.07 -5.79
CA VAL A 357 -3.80 8.16 -6.50
C VAL A 357 -4.99 7.58 -7.27
N TYR A 358 -6.07 8.34 -7.38
CA TYR A 358 -7.15 7.99 -8.30
C TYR A 358 -6.90 8.70 -9.64
N PHE A 359 -6.72 7.95 -10.72
CA PHE A 359 -6.65 8.53 -12.05
C PHE A 359 -8.06 8.68 -12.63
N ALA A 360 -8.56 9.91 -12.72
CA ALA A 360 -9.85 10.23 -13.32
C ALA A 360 -9.68 10.47 -14.83
N ALA A 361 -9.97 9.42 -15.60
CA ALA A 361 -9.85 9.39 -17.03
C ALA A 361 -11.13 9.87 -17.74
N ASP A 362 -10.94 10.45 -18.92
CA ASP A 362 -12.01 10.74 -19.88
C ASP A 362 -11.75 10.04 -21.22
N TYR A 363 -11.28 8.79 -21.15
CA TYR A 363 -10.91 8.01 -22.33
C TYR A 363 -12.17 7.42 -22.95
N ARG A 364 -12.63 8.01 -24.06
CA ARG A 364 -13.91 7.64 -24.70
C ARG A 364 -13.73 6.72 -25.90
N ARG A 365 -14.57 5.69 -25.97
CA ARG A 365 -14.67 4.74 -27.10
C ARG A 365 -13.30 4.19 -27.50
N ILE A 366 -12.54 3.75 -26.51
CA ILE A 366 -11.29 3.03 -26.73
C ILE A 366 -11.60 1.55 -26.93
N THR A 367 -10.73 0.84 -27.63
CA THR A 367 -10.77 -0.62 -27.80
C THR A 367 -9.64 -1.30 -27.05
N ARG A 368 -8.59 -0.56 -26.67
CA ARG A 368 -7.45 -1.06 -25.90
C ARG A 368 -6.86 0.01 -25.01
N LEU A 369 -6.52 -0.36 -23.79
CA LEU A 369 -5.70 0.37 -22.83
C LEU A 369 -4.43 -0.45 -22.54
N GLU A 370 -3.26 0.15 -22.66
CA GLU A 370 -2.00 -0.38 -22.18
C GLU A 370 -1.63 0.32 -20.87
N ILE A 371 -1.21 -0.49 -19.91
CA ILE A 371 -0.78 -0.07 -18.58
C ILE A 371 0.66 -0.52 -18.41
N ARG A 372 1.58 0.43 -18.29
CA ARG A 372 3.00 0.14 -18.07
C ARG A 372 3.64 1.18 -17.17
N THR A 373 4.79 0.86 -16.63
CA THR A 373 5.66 1.82 -15.95
C THR A 373 6.87 2.12 -16.83
N GLN A 374 7.56 3.23 -16.57
CA GLN A 374 8.71 3.65 -17.36
C GLN A 374 9.91 2.71 -17.17
N HIS A 375 10.11 2.19 -15.95
CA HIS A 375 11.23 1.29 -15.62
C HIS A 375 10.79 -0.15 -15.30
N TYR A 376 9.63 -0.58 -15.79
CA TYR A 376 9.13 -1.96 -15.66
C TYR A 376 8.99 -2.46 -14.22
N TRP A 377 8.53 -1.58 -13.32
CA TRP A 377 8.04 -1.94 -11.99
C TRP A 377 6.55 -2.23 -12.00
N GLN A 378 6.07 -3.00 -11.02
CA GLN A 378 4.67 -3.36 -10.89
C GLN A 378 3.83 -2.17 -10.43
N ALA A 379 2.96 -1.67 -11.29
CA ALA A 379 1.87 -0.78 -10.93
C ALA A 379 0.76 -1.60 -10.25
N ALA A 380 0.44 -1.27 -9.02
CA ALA A 380 -0.70 -1.83 -8.30
C ALA A 380 -1.98 -1.08 -8.71
N ILE A 381 -3.07 -1.81 -8.91
CA ILE A 381 -4.31 -1.32 -9.51
C ILE A 381 -5.50 -1.88 -8.74
N ASP A 382 -6.42 -0.99 -8.36
CA ASP A 382 -7.68 -1.38 -7.73
C ASP A 382 -8.85 -0.49 -8.20
N ASP A 383 -10.09 -0.99 -8.04
CA ASP A 383 -11.35 -0.41 -8.52
C ASP A 383 -11.25 0.13 -9.97
N PHE A 384 -10.95 -0.77 -10.92
CA PHE A 384 -10.88 -0.43 -12.34
C PHE A 384 -12.28 -0.08 -12.86
N ALA A 385 -12.53 1.21 -13.09
CA ALA A 385 -13.82 1.77 -13.47
C ALA A 385 -13.89 2.07 -14.97
N TYR A 386 -14.95 1.60 -15.62
CA TYR A 386 -15.17 1.76 -17.06
C TYR A 386 -16.66 1.75 -17.39
N ARG A 387 -16.97 2.08 -18.64
CA ARG A 387 -18.35 2.08 -19.16
C ARG A 387 -18.45 1.33 -20.47
N THR A 388 -19.56 0.63 -20.68
CA THR A 388 -19.83 -0.13 -21.91
C THR A 388 -21.14 0.32 -22.56
N GLY A 389 -21.31 -0.05 -23.83
CA GLY A 389 -22.61 -0.05 -24.49
C GLY A 389 -23.62 -0.94 -23.76
N ARG A 390 -24.89 -0.84 -24.18
CA ARG A 390 -25.97 -1.72 -23.72
C ARG A 390 -25.83 -3.15 -24.22
#